data_AF-A0A4P6Q467-F1
#
_entry.id   AF-A0A4P6Q467-F1
#
_cell.length_a   1.000
_cell.length_b   1.000
_cell.length_c   1.000
_cell.angle_alpha   90.00
_cell.angle_beta   90.00
_cell.angle_gamma   90.00
#
_symmetry.space_group_name_H-M   'P 1'
#
loop_
_entity.id
_entity.type
_entity.pdbx_description
1 polymer ?
#
loop_
_entity_poly.entity_id
_entity_poly.type
_entity_poly.pdbx_seq_one_letter_code
_entity_poly.pdbx_strand_id
1 'polypeptide(L)'
;MSTIMPHEAGFPATFTSHAAEAVLYPSQVITAYAGGPGTVIVYSCHERRYRVRLAEEARDTTEPDEVLVCGHGDIEIALEHARAAGLTLRQMTRPLAQDCRAHLEAWADVERLAGLPPVLDLRRDMARSGFHLDRCSHLGTCEGARTTQDFFAHLRVPTVMAAVRHRPLGEGRSEVRGGLYDIAAEFASWDAPVQEGLVRTRANEITAALYRYLGR
;
A
#
# COMPACT_ATOMS: atom_id res chain seq x y z
N MET A 1 -6.79 -17.14 -15.19
CA MET A 1 -6.45 -15.99 -16.06
C MET A 1 -6.88 -14.75 -15.31
N SER A 2 -5.97 -14.08 -14.59
CA SER A 2 -6.30 -12.84 -13.89
C SER A 2 -6.41 -11.73 -14.93
N THR A 3 -7.63 -11.27 -15.16
CA THR A 3 -7.88 -10.07 -15.96
C THR A 3 -7.35 -8.90 -15.16
N ILE A 4 -6.13 -8.45 -15.48
CA ILE A 4 -5.62 -7.17 -14.99
C ILE A 4 -6.65 -6.14 -15.44
N MET A 5 -7.36 -5.55 -14.48
CA MET A 5 -8.29 -4.45 -14.76
C MET A 5 -7.51 -3.41 -15.56
N PRO A 6 -7.98 -2.99 -16.75
CA PRO A 6 -7.35 -1.88 -17.43
C PRO A 6 -7.36 -0.70 -16.44
N HIS A 7 -6.21 -0.05 -16.23
CA HIS A 7 -6.15 1.21 -15.50
C HIS A 7 -6.94 2.24 -16.32
N GLU A 8 -8.25 2.30 -16.09
CA GLU A 8 -9.13 3.28 -16.68
C GLU A 8 -8.69 4.66 -16.21
N ALA A 9 -8.63 5.62 -17.13
CA ALA A 9 -8.40 7.02 -16.77
C ALA A 9 -9.47 7.44 -15.73
N GLY A 10 -9.01 7.82 -14.53
CA GLY A 10 -9.90 8.19 -13.43
C GLY A 10 -10.10 7.12 -12.35
N PHE A 11 -9.51 5.92 -12.47
CA PHE A 11 -9.64 4.84 -11.48
C PHE A 11 -9.49 5.30 -10.02
N PRO A 12 -8.45 6.07 -9.61
CA PRO A 12 -8.32 6.52 -8.22
C PRO A 12 -9.49 7.41 -7.74
N ALA A 13 -9.98 8.31 -8.60
CA ALA A 13 -11.08 9.22 -8.27
C ALA A 13 -12.42 8.47 -8.19
N THR A 14 -12.68 7.59 -9.16
CA THR A 14 -13.88 6.76 -9.19
C THR A 14 -13.89 5.74 -8.05
N PHE A 15 -12.76 5.11 -7.75
CA PHE A 15 -12.58 4.19 -6.63
C PHE A 15 -12.81 4.88 -5.29
N THR A 16 -12.17 6.03 -5.03
CA THR A 16 -12.34 6.75 -3.76
C THR A 16 -13.77 7.27 -3.58
N SER A 17 -14.44 7.68 -4.66
CA SER A 17 -15.86 8.04 -4.64
C SER A 17 -16.73 6.85 -4.23
N HIS A 18 -16.55 5.68 -4.85
CA HIS A 18 -17.30 4.48 -4.49
C HIS A 18 -16.97 3.97 -3.07
N ALA A 19 -15.71 4.06 -2.65
CA ALA A 19 -15.29 3.68 -1.30
C ALA A 19 -15.93 4.58 -0.24
N ALA A 20 -16.13 5.87 -0.53
CA ALA A 20 -16.82 6.81 0.36
C ALA A 20 -18.31 6.47 0.55
N GLU A 21 -18.93 5.78 -0.40
CA GLU A 21 -20.33 5.34 -0.35
C GLU A 21 -20.49 3.98 0.35
N ALA A 22 -19.40 3.24 0.55
CA ALA A 22 -19.44 1.91 1.15
C ALA A 22 -19.71 1.96 2.66
N VAL A 23 -20.65 1.13 3.12
CA VAL A 23 -21.06 1.06 4.53
C VAL A 23 -20.33 -0.08 5.25
N LEU A 24 -19.66 0.24 6.36
CA LEU A 24 -19.12 -0.74 7.29
C LEU A 24 -20.16 -1.04 8.39
N TYR A 25 -20.62 -2.29 8.46
CA TYR A 25 -21.67 -2.70 9.38
C TYR A 25 -21.11 -3.18 10.74
N PRO A 26 -21.84 -2.96 11.85
CA PRO A 26 -21.43 -3.45 13.16
C PRO A 26 -21.19 -4.97 13.21
N SER A 27 -21.98 -5.75 12.47
CA SER A 27 -21.82 -7.21 12.37
C SER A 27 -20.47 -7.61 11.80
N GLN A 28 -19.89 -6.83 10.89
CA GLN A 28 -18.59 -7.10 10.29
C GLN A 28 -17.46 -6.88 11.30
N VAL A 29 -17.56 -5.81 12.09
CA VAL A 29 -16.62 -5.54 13.18
C VAL A 29 -16.69 -6.64 14.24
N ILE A 30 -17.89 -7.06 14.62
CA ILE A 30 -18.08 -8.18 15.56
C ILE A 30 -17.49 -9.48 15.01
N THR A 31 -17.76 -9.78 13.73
CA THR A 31 -17.24 -11.00 13.09
C THR A 31 -15.72 -10.98 13.03
N ALA A 32 -15.13 -9.84 12.64
CA ALA A 32 -13.68 -9.70 12.55
C ALA A 32 -12.98 -9.75 13.92
N TYR A 33 -13.61 -9.22 14.97
CA TYR A 33 -13.13 -9.38 16.33
C TYR A 33 -13.27 -10.83 16.83
N ALA A 34 -14.45 -11.44 16.68
CA ALA A 34 -14.73 -12.78 17.19
C ALA A 34 -13.96 -13.88 16.45
N GLY A 35 -13.59 -13.66 15.19
CA GLY A 35 -12.77 -14.57 14.41
C GLY A 35 -11.32 -14.71 14.92
N GLY A 36 -10.87 -13.81 15.81
CA GLY A 36 -9.56 -13.88 16.44
C GLY A 36 -8.39 -13.43 15.53
N PRO A 37 -7.15 -13.66 16.00
CA PRO A 37 -5.94 -13.29 15.27
C PRO A 37 -5.93 -13.86 13.85
N GLY A 38 -5.64 -13.00 12.88
CA GLY A 38 -5.71 -13.36 11.47
C GLY A 38 -7.10 -13.20 10.87
N THR A 39 -8.08 -12.59 11.52
CA THR A 39 -9.28 -12.12 10.81
C THR A 39 -9.13 -10.65 10.42
N VAL A 40 -9.55 -10.29 9.20
CA VAL A 40 -9.34 -8.96 8.60
C VAL A 40 -10.62 -8.46 7.94
N ILE A 41 -10.78 -7.13 7.89
CA ILE A 41 -11.75 -6.44 7.05
C ILE A 41 -11.04 -6.06 5.75
N VAL A 42 -11.66 -6.41 4.62
CA VAL A 42 -11.22 -6.05 3.27
C VAL A 42 -12.30 -5.25 2.57
N TYR A 43 -11.91 -4.40 1.64
CA TYR A 43 -12.80 -3.73 0.70
C TYR A 43 -12.73 -4.44 -0.65
N SER A 44 -13.87 -4.92 -1.17
CA SER A 44 -13.93 -5.45 -2.53
C SER A 44 -14.16 -4.32 -3.53
N CYS A 45 -13.19 -4.09 -4.42
CA CYS A 45 -13.25 -3.15 -5.53
C CYS A 45 -14.36 -3.51 -6.53
N HIS A 46 -14.55 -4.82 -6.79
CA HIS A 46 -15.58 -5.29 -7.71
C HIS A 46 -16.99 -5.04 -7.16
N GLU A 47 -17.24 -5.44 -5.92
CA GLU A 47 -18.57 -5.33 -5.30
C GLU A 47 -18.82 -4.00 -4.59
N ARG A 48 -17.78 -3.17 -4.45
CA ARG A 48 -17.79 -1.85 -3.81
C ARG A 48 -18.28 -1.89 -2.37
N ARG A 49 -17.92 -2.92 -1.61
CA ARG A 49 -18.34 -3.11 -0.21
C ARG A 49 -17.27 -3.76 0.66
N TYR A 50 -17.38 -3.54 1.96
CA TYR A 50 -16.54 -4.22 2.95
C TYR A 50 -16.94 -5.69 3.11
N ARG A 51 -15.97 -6.53 3.45
CA ARG A 51 -16.08 -7.96 3.76
C ARG A 51 -15.15 -8.32 4.91
N VAL A 52 -15.39 -9.46 5.55
CA VAL A 52 -14.50 -10.03 6.56
C VAL A 52 -13.90 -11.32 5.99
N ARG A 53 -12.58 -11.50 6.13
CA ARG A 53 -11.84 -12.68 5.65
C ARG A 53 -10.82 -13.15 6.68
N LEU A 54 -10.30 -14.36 6.51
CA LEU A 54 -9.06 -14.76 7.16
C LEU A 54 -7.86 -14.15 6.43
N ALA A 55 -6.82 -13.78 7.17
CA ALA A 55 -5.64 -13.06 6.72
C ALA A 55 -4.76 -13.96 5.84
N GLU A 56 -4.77 -15.28 6.09
CA GLU A 56 -4.10 -16.26 5.23
C GLU A 56 -4.78 -16.31 3.85
N GLU A 57 -6.11 -16.33 3.83
CA GLU A 57 -6.89 -16.23 2.58
C GLU A 57 -6.72 -14.86 1.91
N ALA A 58 -6.57 -13.78 2.69
CA ALA A 58 -6.37 -12.42 2.18
C ALA A 58 -4.94 -12.16 1.66
N ARG A 59 -3.94 -12.90 2.18
CA ARG A 59 -2.53 -12.86 1.73
C ARG A 59 -2.36 -13.59 0.40
N ASP A 60 -3.11 -14.67 0.21
CA ASP A 60 -3.13 -15.41 -1.05
C ASP A 60 -4.00 -14.75 -2.13
N THR A 61 -4.94 -13.86 -1.74
CA THR A 61 -5.61 -12.96 -2.68
C THR A 61 -4.69 -11.81 -3.08
N THR A 62 -3.76 -12.13 -3.97
CA THR A 62 -3.21 -11.19 -4.95
C THR A 62 -4.22 -10.87 -6.05
N GLU A 63 -5.52 -11.02 -5.78
CA GLU A 63 -6.53 -10.57 -6.72
C GLU A 63 -6.55 -9.04 -6.69
N PRO A 64 -6.39 -8.36 -7.84
CA PRO A 64 -6.31 -6.90 -7.92
C PRO A 64 -7.60 -6.17 -7.51
N ASP A 65 -8.61 -6.89 -7.02
CA ASP A 65 -9.95 -6.42 -6.74
C ASP A 65 -10.32 -6.43 -5.25
N GLU A 66 -9.41 -6.74 -4.32
CA GLU A 66 -9.64 -6.57 -2.88
C GLU A 66 -8.49 -5.84 -2.19
N VAL A 67 -8.83 -4.94 -1.25
CA VAL A 67 -7.88 -4.13 -0.47
C VAL A 67 -8.10 -4.39 1.00
N LEU A 68 -7.07 -4.89 1.72
CA LEU A 68 -7.14 -5.03 3.18
C LEU A 68 -7.18 -3.64 3.82
N VAL A 69 -8.14 -3.40 4.72
CA VAL A 69 -8.30 -2.09 5.36
C VAL A 69 -8.06 -2.12 6.87
N CYS A 70 -8.26 -3.25 7.54
CA CYS A 70 -8.16 -3.36 8.99
C CYS A 70 -7.98 -4.82 9.43
N GLY A 71 -7.12 -5.09 10.40
CA GLY A 71 -6.92 -6.42 10.99
C GLY A 71 -7.43 -6.54 12.42
N HIS A 72 -7.39 -7.77 12.96
CA HIS A 72 -7.82 -8.06 14.33
C HIS A 72 -7.23 -7.10 15.38
N GLY A 73 -5.92 -6.84 15.34
CA GLY A 73 -5.26 -5.94 16.31
C GLY A 73 -5.73 -4.49 16.23
N ASP A 74 -6.01 -3.98 15.03
CA ASP A 74 -6.56 -2.62 14.86
C ASP A 74 -7.97 -2.53 15.48
N ILE A 75 -8.76 -3.58 15.33
CA ILE A 75 -10.11 -3.68 15.90
C ILE A 75 -10.05 -3.78 17.42
N GLU A 76 -9.10 -4.55 17.98
CA GLU A 76 -8.87 -4.63 19.42
C GLU A 76 -8.53 -3.25 20.00
N ILE A 77 -7.59 -2.54 19.39
CA ILE A 77 -7.21 -1.17 19.80
C ILE A 77 -8.42 -0.23 19.74
N ALA A 78 -9.21 -0.30 18.65
CA ALA A 78 -10.41 0.51 18.52
C ALA A 78 -11.44 0.20 19.63
N LEU A 79 -11.62 -1.08 19.99
CA LEU A 79 -12.52 -1.51 21.06
C LEU A 79 -12.05 -1.08 22.45
N GLU A 80 -10.75 -1.12 22.71
CA GLU A 80 -10.16 -0.63 23.96
C GLU A 80 -10.39 0.87 24.12
N HIS A 81 -10.11 1.66 23.08
CA HIS A 81 -10.39 3.09 23.06
C HIS A 81 -11.88 3.39 23.20
N ALA A 82 -12.75 2.63 22.52
CA ALA A 82 -14.20 2.80 22.63
C ALA A 82 -14.69 2.54 24.05
N ARG A 83 -14.19 1.49 24.72
CA ARG A 83 -14.49 1.22 26.13
C ARG A 83 -14.04 2.37 27.03
N ALA A 84 -12.82 2.86 26.84
CA ALA A 84 -12.29 3.98 27.60
C ALA A 84 -13.11 5.28 27.40
N ALA A 85 -13.67 5.46 26.20
CA ALA A 85 -14.50 6.62 25.83
C ALA A 85 -16.02 6.43 26.08
N GLY A 86 -16.46 5.28 26.62
CA GLY A 86 -17.87 4.97 26.86
C GLY A 86 -18.71 4.79 25.58
N LEU A 87 -18.06 4.52 24.44
CA LEU A 87 -18.73 4.30 23.16
C LEU A 87 -19.21 2.85 23.04
N THR A 88 -20.40 2.68 22.45
CA THR A 88 -20.91 1.38 22.03
C THR A 88 -20.21 0.88 20.77
N LEU A 89 -20.21 -0.44 20.55
CA LEU A 89 -19.73 -1.08 19.32
C LEU A 89 -20.32 -0.46 18.04
N ARG A 90 -21.60 -0.07 18.08
CA ARG A 90 -22.28 0.60 16.96
C ARG A 90 -21.77 2.02 16.72
N GLN A 91 -21.35 2.74 17.76
CA GLN A 91 -20.77 4.08 17.61
C GLN A 91 -19.34 4.01 17.07
N MET A 92 -18.64 2.90 17.27
CA MET A 92 -17.27 2.66 16.81
C MET A 92 -17.16 2.37 15.30
N THR A 93 -18.23 1.87 14.66
CA THR A 93 -18.19 1.57 13.22
C THR A 93 -17.88 2.80 12.37
N ARG A 94 -18.28 4.00 12.82
CA ARG A 94 -18.04 5.24 12.10
C ARG A 94 -16.56 5.66 12.12
N PRO A 95 -15.89 5.76 13.28
CA PRO A 95 -14.43 5.94 13.34
C PRO A 95 -13.68 4.89 12.52
N LEU A 96 -14.01 3.61 12.68
CA LEU A 96 -13.33 2.52 11.96
C LEU A 96 -13.53 2.62 10.44
N ALA A 97 -14.72 3.03 9.97
CA ALA A 97 -14.96 3.28 8.56
C ALA A 97 -14.17 4.48 8.03
N GLN A 98 -13.91 5.51 8.85
CA GLN A 98 -13.06 6.63 8.49
C GLN A 98 -11.60 6.20 8.36
N ASP A 99 -11.12 5.36 9.27
CA ASP A 99 -9.77 4.79 9.20
C ASP A 99 -9.60 3.88 7.98
N CYS A 100 -10.59 3.01 7.72
CA CYS A 100 -10.64 2.18 6.53
C CYS A 100 -10.64 3.05 5.25
N ARG A 101 -11.42 4.13 5.22
CA ARG A 101 -11.44 5.06 4.10
C ARG A 101 -10.09 5.73 3.89
N ALA A 102 -9.43 6.17 4.96
CA ALA A 102 -8.10 6.76 4.86
C ALA A 102 -7.07 5.76 4.27
N HIS A 103 -7.20 4.48 4.63
CA HIS A 103 -6.40 3.41 4.05
C HIS A 103 -6.70 3.24 2.55
N LEU A 104 -7.98 3.22 2.15
CA LEU A 104 -8.39 3.11 0.75
C LEU A 104 -7.91 4.31 -0.08
N GLU A 105 -7.99 5.53 0.45
CA GLU A 105 -7.45 6.72 -0.21
C GLU A 105 -5.93 6.62 -0.43
N ALA A 106 -5.20 6.13 0.58
CA ALA A 106 -3.76 5.88 0.43
C ALA A 106 -3.47 4.79 -0.61
N TRP A 107 -4.25 3.71 -0.62
CA TRP A 107 -4.15 2.66 -1.63
C TRP A 107 -4.42 3.19 -3.05
N ALA A 108 -5.45 4.03 -3.22
CA ALA A 108 -5.77 4.64 -4.49
C ALA A 108 -4.66 5.57 -5.00
N ASP A 109 -4.00 6.29 -4.08
CA ASP A 109 -2.80 7.06 -4.39
C ASP A 109 -1.65 6.14 -4.82
N VAL A 110 -1.47 4.97 -4.20
CA VAL A 110 -0.50 3.97 -4.65
C VAL A 110 -0.76 3.55 -6.08
N GLU A 111 -1.99 3.18 -6.42
CA GLU A 111 -2.34 2.77 -7.77
C GLU A 111 -2.23 3.91 -8.79
N ARG A 112 -2.48 5.15 -8.36
CA ARG A 112 -2.23 6.34 -9.19
C ARG A 112 -0.74 6.51 -9.47
N LEU A 113 0.10 6.40 -8.44
CA LEU A 113 1.55 6.52 -8.54
C LEU A 113 2.18 5.37 -9.33
N ALA A 114 1.65 4.17 -9.17
CA ALA A 114 1.99 2.97 -9.93
C ALA A 114 1.86 3.19 -11.44
N GLY A 115 0.93 4.03 -11.87
CA GLY A 115 0.71 4.38 -13.28
C GLY A 115 1.62 5.47 -13.83
N LEU A 116 2.42 6.15 -13.00
CA LEU A 116 3.33 7.20 -13.47
C LEU A 116 4.47 6.58 -14.28
N PRO A 117 4.79 7.09 -15.50
CA PRO A 117 5.88 6.56 -16.33
C PRO A 117 7.21 6.42 -15.56
N PRO A 118 7.59 7.38 -14.69
CA PRO A 118 8.74 7.24 -13.80
C PRO A 118 8.80 5.98 -12.94
N VAL A 119 7.71 5.69 -12.26
CA VAL A 119 7.60 4.54 -11.37
C VAL A 119 7.61 3.28 -12.21
N LEU A 120 6.83 3.23 -13.29
CA LEU A 120 6.79 2.10 -14.22
C LEU A 120 8.17 1.74 -14.79
N ASP A 121 8.98 2.73 -15.15
CA ASP A 121 10.33 2.49 -15.69
C ASP A 121 11.28 1.92 -14.63
N LEU A 122 11.28 2.48 -13.41
CA LEU A 122 12.07 1.92 -12.30
C LEU A 122 11.64 0.49 -11.96
N ARG A 123 10.32 0.22 -11.91
CA ARG A 123 9.79 -1.13 -11.69
C ARG A 123 10.26 -2.11 -12.76
N ARG A 124 10.26 -1.70 -14.04
CA ARG A 124 10.78 -2.52 -15.15
C ARG A 124 12.26 -2.79 -15.00
N ASP A 125 13.06 -1.77 -14.65
CA ASP A 125 14.50 -1.92 -14.49
C ASP A 125 14.83 -2.84 -13.30
N MET A 126 14.14 -2.68 -12.16
CA MET A 126 14.26 -3.59 -11.01
C MET A 126 13.83 -5.03 -11.34
N ALA A 127 12.73 -5.20 -12.09
CA ALA A 127 12.27 -6.52 -12.53
C ALA A 127 13.29 -7.22 -13.45
N ARG A 128 13.85 -6.50 -14.44
CA ARG A 128 14.97 -7.02 -15.25
C ARG A 128 16.17 -7.39 -14.40
N SER A 129 16.30 -6.74 -13.24
CA SER A 129 17.39 -6.94 -12.30
C SER A 129 17.22 -8.13 -11.36
N GLY A 130 16.11 -8.87 -11.47
CA GLY A 130 15.80 -10.03 -10.64
C GLY A 130 15.06 -9.71 -9.33
N PHE A 131 14.56 -8.49 -9.18
CA PHE A 131 13.64 -8.14 -8.10
C PHE A 131 12.18 -8.42 -8.50
N HIS A 132 11.35 -8.75 -7.53
CA HIS A 132 9.92 -9.01 -7.71
C HIS A 132 9.09 -8.11 -6.80
N LEU A 133 7.97 -7.60 -7.30
CA LEU A 133 7.07 -6.76 -6.52
C LEU A 133 6.39 -7.58 -5.42
N ASP A 134 6.50 -7.09 -4.19
CA ASP A 134 5.75 -7.55 -3.02
C ASP A 134 4.76 -6.44 -2.63
N ARG A 135 3.46 -6.69 -2.83
CA ARG A 135 2.40 -5.68 -2.61
C ARG A 135 2.03 -5.60 -1.13
N CYS A 136 2.98 -5.15 -0.32
CA CYS A 136 2.75 -4.72 1.05
C CYS A 136 2.85 -3.19 1.11
N SER A 137 1.74 -2.47 1.01
CA SER A 137 1.78 -1.01 1.20
C SER A 137 1.93 -0.70 2.68
N HIS A 138 3.14 -0.33 3.11
CA HIS A 138 3.32 0.25 4.44
C HIS A 138 2.97 1.74 4.39
N LEU A 139 2.03 2.15 5.26
CA LEU A 139 1.77 3.55 5.54
C LEU A 139 2.96 4.12 6.33
N GLY A 140 3.75 4.96 5.68
CA GLY A 140 4.78 5.77 6.33
C GLY A 140 4.37 7.25 6.33
N THR A 141 4.55 7.92 7.47
CA THR A 141 4.58 9.38 7.54
C THR A 141 6.03 9.84 7.52
N CYS A 142 6.46 10.47 6.43
CA CYS A 142 7.70 11.24 6.40
C CYS A 142 7.33 12.73 6.42
N GLU A 143 7.75 13.45 7.45
CA GLU A 143 7.64 14.91 7.55
C GLU A 143 6.21 15.46 7.30
N GLY A 144 5.19 14.75 7.79
CA GLY A 144 3.79 15.17 7.70
C GLY A 144 3.11 14.93 6.33
N ALA A 145 3.82 14.39 5.34
CA ALA A 145 3.22 13.96 4.07
C ALA A 145 2.91 12.46 4.10
N ARG A 146 1.74 12.06 3.58
CA ARG A 146 1.42 10.65 3.33
C ARG A 146 2.38 10.13 2.25
N THR A 147 3.18 9.14 2.58
CA THR A 147 4.05 8.48 1.61
C THR A 147 3.51 7.10 1.29
N THR A 148 3.44 6.83 -0.01
CA THR A 148 3.20 5.50 -0.54
C THR A 148 4.54 4.80 -0.74
N GLN A 149 4.59 3.50 -0.44
CA GLN A 149 5.78 2.69 -0.61
C GLN A 149 5.42 1.34 -1.25
N ASP A 150 6.01 1.05 -2.41
CA ASP A 150 6.05 -0.31 -2.95
C ASP A 150 7.30 -1.02 -2.44
N PHE A 151 7.22 -2.32 -2.19
CA PHE A 151 8.37 -3.15 -1.83
C PHE A 151 8.70 -4.13 -2.97
N PHE A 152 9.99 -4.33 -3.20
CA PHE A 152 10.54 -5.24 -4.19
C PHE A 152 11.54 -6.16 -3.52
N ALA A 153 11.33 -7.47 -3.56
CA ALA A 153 12.25 -8.43 -2.97
C ALA A 153 13.19 -9.02 -4.02
N HIS A 154 14.47 -9.17 -3.68
CA HIS A 154 15.42 -9.95 -4.50
C HIS A 154 15.45 -11.40 -4.04
N LEU A 155 14.76 -12.29 -4.76
CA LEU A 155 14.48 -13.67 -4.32
C LEU A 155 15.71 -14.56 -4.03
N ARG A 156 16.90 -14.16 -4.50
CA ARG A 156 18.14 -14.92 -4.26
C ARG A 156 18.98 -14.39 -3.09
N VAL A 157 18.49 -13.38 -2.38
CA VAL A 157 19.15 -12.80 -1.20
C VAL A 157 18.17 -12.92 -0.03
N PRO A 158 18.61 -13.36 1.16
CA PRO A 158 17.72 -13.82 2.23
C PRO A 158 16.59 -12.86 2.62
N THR A 159 16.80 -11.54 2.54
CA THR A 159 15.75 -10.56 2.86
C THR A 159 16.03 -9.14 2.35
N VAL A 160 16.63 -8.98 1.16
CA VAL A 160 16.83 -7.63 0.63
C VAL A 160 15.57 -7.14 -0.08
N MET A 161 14.94 -6.13 0.51
CA MET A 161 13.81 -5.41 -0.07
C MET A 161 14.28 -4.05 -0.57
N ALA A 162 13.78 -3.65 -1.72
CA ALA A 162 13.95 -2.33 -2.29
C ALA A 162 12.61 -1.60 -2.28
N ALA A 163 12.59 -0.37 -1.81
CA ALA A 163 11.38 0.43 -1.77
C ALA A 163 11.37 1.53 -2.81
N VAL A 164 10.21 1.78 -3.43
CA VAL A 164 10.00 2.97 -4.26
C VAL A 164 9.00 3.88 -3.55
N ARG A 165 9.45 5.07 -3.15
CA ARG A 165 8.56 6.13 -2.64
C ARG A 165 8.51 7.28 -3.63
N HIS A 166 7.31 7.80 -3.88
CA HIS A 166 7.13 9.05 -4.60
C HIS A 166 6.64 10.12 -3.63
N ARG A 167 7.36 11.24 -3.56
CA ARG A 167 6.95 12.43 -2.80
C ARG A 167 6.68 13.58 -3.77
N PRO A 168 5.43 14.04 -3.94
CA PRO A 168 5.17 15.26 -4.69
C PRO A 168 5.70 16.46 -3.91
N LEU A 169 6.60 17.24 -4.53
CA LEU A 169 7.25 18.42 -3.91
C LEU A 169 6.58 19.74 -4.34
N GLY A 170 5.53 19.69 -5.17
CA GLY A 170 4.87 20.85 -5.78
C GLY A 170 5.54 21.31 -7.09
N GLU A 171 4.85 22.15 -7.88
CA GLU A 171 5.38 22.75 -9.13
C GLU A 171 5.91 21.73 -10.16
N GLY A 172 5.24 20.59 -10.31
CA GLY A 172 5.67 19.52 -11.22
C GLY A 172 6.94 18.78 -10.78
N ARG A 173 7.42 19.01 -9.55
CA ARG A 173 8.58 18.33 -8.97
C ARG A 173 8.14 17.16 -8.12
N SER A 174 8.88 16.07 -8.24
CA SER A 174 8.68 14.86 -7.48
C SER A 174 10.01 14.32 -7.02
N GLU A 175 10.04 13.64 -5.89
CA GLU A 175 11.19 12.86 -5.46
C GLU A 175 10.85 11.38 -5.57
N VAL A 176 11.74 10.61 -6.18
CA VAL A 176 11.68 9.15 -6.16
C VAL A 176 12.82 8.65 -5.29
N ARG A 177 12.48 7.91 -4.25
CA ARG A 177 13.43 7.29 -3.33
C ARG A 177 13.50 5.79 -3.56
N GLY A 178 14.72 5.29 -3.77
CA GLY A 178 15.06 3.87 -3.65
C GLY A 178 15.64 3.62 -2.27
N GLY A 179 15.10 2.68 -1.49
CA GLY A 179 15.68 2.29 -0.19
C GLY A 179 15.97 0.80 -0.13
N LEU A 180 17.09 0.37 0.45
CA LEU A 180 17.35 -1.04 0.77
C LEU A 180 17.08 -1.33 2.23
N TYR A 181 16.39 -2.45 2.46
CA TYR A 181 16.00 -2.93 3.76
C TYR A 181 16.45 -4.38 3.94
N ASP A 182 16.95 -4.70 5.12
CA ASP A 182 17.13 -6.08 5.57
C ASP A 182 16.08 -6.37 6.65
N ILE A 183 15.14 -7.27 6.32
CA ILE A 183 13.95 -7.65 7.10
C ILE A 183 12.99 -6.47 7.36
N ALA A 184 13.46 -5.41 8.01
CA ALA A 184 12.73 -4.16 8.26
C ALA A 184 13.65 -2.93 8.47
N ALA A 185 14.97 -3.12 8.57
CA ALA A 185 15.91 -2.03 8.84
C ALA A 185 16.43 -1.44 7.52
N GLU A 186 16.17 -0.15 7.30
CA GLU A 186 16.77 0.60 6.20
C GLU A 186 18.28 0.74 6.46
N PHE A 187 19.11 0.27 5.54
CA PHE A 187 20.56 0.39 5.68
C PHE A 187 21.22 1.19 4.55
N ALA A 188 20.49 1.46 3.47
CA ALA A 188 20.93 2.35 2.40
C ALA A 188 19.72 2.99 1.71
N SER A 189 19.86 4.23 1.24
CA SER A 189 18.85 4.86 0.40
C SER A 189 19.45 5.86 -0.57
N TRP A 190 18.74 6.08 -1.66
CA TRP A 190 19.07 7.03 -2.69
C TRP A 190 17.83 7.84 -3.03
N ASP A 191 17.94 9.15 -2.84
CA ASP A 191 16.90 10.10 -3.17
C ASP A 191 17.25 10.75 -4.51
N ALA A 192 16.29 10.74 -5.43
CA ALA A 192 16.43 11.42 -6.70
C ALA A 192 15.33 12.47 -6.84
N PRO A 193 15.63 13.77 -6.78
CA PRO A 193 14.70 14.78 -7.25
C PRO A 193 14.54 14.61 -8.76
N VAL A 194 13.30 14.55 -9.21
CA VAL A 194 12.94 14.21 -10.58
C VAL A 194 12.21 15.37 -11.23
N GLN A 195 12.85 15.94 -12.26
CA GLN A 195 12.15 16.63 -13.33
C GLN A 195 11.69 15.59 -14.36
N GLU A 196 10.52 15.75 -14.95
CA GLU A 196 9.86 14.75 -15.83
C GLU A 196 10.76 14.18 -16.95
N GLY A 197 11.82 14.88 -17.39
CA GLY A 197 12.72 14.43 -18.46
C GLY A 197 13.94 13.59 -18.04
N LEU A 198 14.32 13.55 -16.76
CA LEU A 198 15.59 12.90 -16.31
C LEU A 198 15.38 11.59 -15.53
N VAL A 199 14.14 11.16 -15.47
CA VAL A 199 13.69 10.08 -14.61
C VAL A 199 14.35 8.74 -14.92
N ARG A 200 14.37 8.35 -16.20
CA ARG A 200 14.93 7.06 -16.64
C ARG A 200 16.40 6.96 -16.26
N THR A 201 17.15 8.06 -16.37
CA THR A 201 18.55 8.11 -15.95
C THR A 201 18.66 7.85 -14.45
N ARG A 202 17.81 8.49 -13.64
CA ARG A 202 17.80 8.30 -12.17
C ARG A 202 17.38 6.89 -11.75
N ALA A 203 16.37 6.32 -12.40
CA ALA A 203 15.95 4.94 -12.15
C ALA A 203 17.08 3.93 -12.42
N ASN A 204 17.81 4.12 -13.51
CA ASN A 204 18.99 3.32 -13.84
C ASN A 204 20.13 3.52 -12.83
N GLU A 205 20.37 4.74 -12.36
CA GLU A 205 21.39 5.03 -11.34
C GLU A 205 21.08 4.33 -10.00
N ILE A 206 19.82 4.39 -9.53
CA ILE A 206 19.37 3.69 -8.33
C ILE A 206 19.57 2.18 -8.52
N THR A 207 19.10 1.63 -9.64
CA THR A 207 19.24 0.20 -9.96
C THR A 207 20.71 -0.24 -10.00
N ALA A 208 21.59 0.54 -10.61
CA ALA A 208 23.02 0.27 -10.65
C ALA A 208 23.68 0.33 -9.26
N ALA A 209 23.22 1.24 -8.39
CA ALA A 209 23.69 1.30 -7.00
C ALA A 209 23.26 0.06 -6.19
N LEU A 210 22.01 -0.39 -6.37
CA LEU A 210 21.48 -1.62 -5.77
C LEU A 210 22.31 -2.84 -6.18
N TYR A 211 22.64 -2.96 -7.47
CA TYR A 211 23.48 -4.03 -8.01
C TYR A 211 24.85 -4.11 -7.36
N ARG A 212 25.58 -2.99 -7.35
CA ARG A 212 26.91 -2.91 -6.74
C ARG A 212 26.85 -3.31 -5.26
N TYR A 213 25.82 -2.87 -4.54
CA TYR A 213 25.66 -3.20 -3.13
C TYR A 213 25.41 -4.69 -2.90
N LEU A 214 24.62 -5.32 -3.78
CA LEU A 214 24.35 -6.76 -3.74
C LEU A 214 25.50 -7.64 -4.28
N GLY A 215 26.63 -7.04 -4.66
CA GLY A 215 27.81 -7.76 -5.18
C GLY A 215 27.59 -8.38 -6.56
N ARG A 216 26.82 -7.71 -7.42
CA ARG A 216 26.50 -8.16 -8.78
C ARG A 216 26.82 -7.13 -9.85
#